data_AF-A0A8B6MCR1-F1
#
_entry.id   AF-A0A8B6MCR1-F1
#
_cell.length_a   1.000
_cell.length_b   1.000
_cell.length_c   1.000
_cell.angle_alpha   90.00
_cell.angle_beta   90.00
_cell.angle_gamma   90.00
#
_symmetry.space_group_name_H-M   'P 1'
#
loop_
_entity.id
_entity.type
_entity.pdbx_description
1 polymer ?
#
loop_
_entity_poly.entity_id
_entity_poly.type
_entity_poly.pdbx_seq_one_letter_code
_entity_poly.pdbx_strand_id
1 'polypeptide(L)' 'MRSPLSESELFDPDALVTAMAPLLGFGAIEDYRAGIVANLKLTVALAELVISFPLDDHEEPAEVFRA' A
#
# COMPACT_ATOMS: atom_id res chain seq x y z
N MET A 1 -11.92 24.25 -11.35
CA MET A 1 -10.80 23.87 -10.47
C MET A 1 -10.53 22.39 -10.74
N ARG A 2 -9.37 22.00 -11.29
CA ARG A 2 -9.04 20.57 -11.41
C ARG A 2 -8.90 20.06 -9.98
N SER A 3 -9.68 19.05 -9.60
CA SER A 3 -9.44 18.31 -8.36
C SER A 3 -7.98 17.85 -8.38
N PRO A 4 -7.20 18.02 -7.29
CA PRO A 4 -5.95 17.29 -7.19
C PRO A 4 -6.31 15.81 -7.34
N LEU A 5 -5.51 15.08 -8.13
CA LEU A 5 -5.63 13.64 -8.24
C LEU A 5 -5.60 13.06 -6.82
N SER A 6 -6.49 12.12 -6.53
CA SER A 6 -6.42 11.34 -5.28
C SER A 6 -5.07 10.62 -5.20
N GLU A 7 -4.54 10.36 -4.00
CA GLU A 7 -3.24 9.70 -3.85
C GLU A 7 -3.16 8.33 -4.54
N SER A 8 -4.30 7.64 -4.69
CA SER A 8 -4.38 6.39 -5.46
C SER A 8 -4.22 6.57 -6.97
N GLU A 9 -4.60 7.72 -7.54
CA GLU A 9 -4.36 8.05 -8.95
C GLU A 9 -2.88 8.34 -9.25
N LEU A 10 -2.07 8.61 -8.20
CA LEU A 10 -0.62 8.79 -8.29
C LEU A 10 0.17 7.49 -7.99
N PHE A 11 -0.50 6.44 -7.52
CA PHE A 11 0.15 5.19 -7.14
C PHE A 11 0.45 4.32 -8.37
N ASP A 12 1.75 4.11 -8.65
CA ASP A 12 2.23 3.18 -9.67
C ASP A 12 2.69 1.86 -9.02
N PRO A 13 1.86 0.80 -9.05
CA PRO A 13 2.21 -0.50 -8.45
C PRO A 13 3.36 -1.19 -9.19
N ASP A 14 3.54 -0.97 -10.49
CA ASP A 14 4.61 -1.60 -11.26
C ASP A 14 5.97 -0.98 -10.90
N ALA A 15 6.01 0.34 -10.74
CA ALA A 15 7.18 1.04 -10.24
C ALA A 15 7.53 0.59 -8.81
N LEU A 16 6.53 0.46 -7.93
CA LEU A 16 6.75 -0.02 -6.57
C LEU A 16 7.33 -1.43 -6.54
N VAL A 17 6.73 -2.38 -7.27
CA VAL A 17 7.22 -3.77 -7.34
C VAL A 17 8.67 -3.80 -7.82
N THR A 18 8.98 -3.02 -8.85
CA THR A 18 10.34 -2.96 -9.41
C THR A 18 11.36 -2.41 -8.40
N ALA A 19 10.98 -1.37 -7.64
CA ALA A 19 11.86 -0.78 -6.63
C ALA A 19 12.04 -1.67 -5.40
N MET A 20 10.99 -2.37 -4.97
CA MET A 20 10.99 -3.13 -3.72
C MET A 20 11.50 -4.57 -3.87
N ALA A 21 11.36 -5.18 -5.04
CA ALA A 21 11.81 -6.55 -5.29
C ALA A 21 13.25 -6.87 -4.82
N PRO A 22 14.29 -6.05 -5.14
CA PRO A 22 15.64 -6.35 -4.69
C PRO A 22 15.82 -6.20 -3.18
N LEU A 23 15.10 -5.27 -2.54
CA LEU A 23 15.18 -5.03 -1.09
C LEU A 23 14.57 -6.19 -0.29
N LEU A 24 13.54 -6.83 -0.84
CA LEU A 24 12.82 -7.94 -0.22
C LEU A 24 13.41 -9.30 -0.59
N GLY A 25 14.45 -9.35 -1.42
CA GLY A 25 15.11 -10.59 -1.83
C GLY A 25 14.27 -11.46 -2.76
N PHE A 26 13.33 -10.88 -3.53
CA PHE A 26 12.52 -11.65 -4.47
C PHE A 26 13.30 -11.98 -5.74
N GLY A 27 13.62 -13.27 -5.93
CA GLY A 27 14.45 -13.74 -7.04
C GLY A 27 13.72 -13.97 -8.38
N ALA A 28 12.42 -14.26 -8.36
CA ALA A 28 11.64 -14.58 -9.57
C ALA A 28 10.27 -13.88 -9.55
N ILE A 29 10.27 -12.56 -9.46
CA ILE A 29 9.02 -11.79 -9.32
C ILE A 29 8.20 -11.75 -10.63
N GLU A 30 8.83 -12.01 -11.77
CA GLU A 30 8.19 -11.80 -13.07
C GLU A 30 7.00 -12.74 -13.30
N ASP A 31 7.11 -14.00 -12.89
CA ASP A 31 6.03 -15.00 -12.98
C ASP A 31 4.80 -14.62 -12.12
N TYR A 32 5.02 -13.83 -11.07
CA TYR A 32 3.99 -13.43 -10.11
C TYR A 32 3.56 -11.97 -10.26
N ARG A 33 4.24 -11.18 -11.10
CA ARG A 33 4.11 -9.72 -11.19
C ARG A 33 2.66 -9.29 -11.39
N ALA A 34 1.97 -9.92 -12.34
CA ALA A 34 0.58 -9.58 -12.66
C ALA A 34 -0.34 -9.75 -11.42
N GLY A 35 -0.16 -10.84 -10.66
CA GLY A 35 -0.92 -11.09 -9.43
C GLY A 35 -0.55 -10.12 -8.32
N ILE A 36 0.73 -9.80 -8.15
CA ILE A 36 1.20 -8.84 -7.14
C ILE A 36 0.63 -7.45 -7.43
N VAL A 37 0.72 -6.97 -8.67
CA VAL A 37 0.19 -5.67 -9.09
C VAL A 37 -1.32 -5.59 -8.88
N ALA A 38 -2.07 -6.64 -9.21
CA ALA A 38 -3.51 -6.68 -8.98
C ALA A 38 -3.86 -6.56 -7.48
N ASN A 39 -3.14 -7.28 -6.61
CA ASN A 39 -3.35 -7.21 -5.16
C ASN A 39 -2.96 -5.84 -4.59
N LEU A 40 -1.88 -5.22 -5.09
CA LEU A 40 -1.48 -3.87 -4.66
C LEU A 40 -2.56 -2.83 -5.00
N LYS A 41 -3.14 -2.88 -6.20
CA LYS A 41 -4.24 -1.98 -6.60
C LYS A 41 -5.45 -2.12 -5.66
N LEU A 42 -5.85 -3.36 -5.36
CA LEU A 42 -6.94 -3.60 -4.40
C LEU A 42 -6.58 -3.10 -2.99
N THR A 43 -5.35 -3.34 -2.56
CA THR A 43 -4.87 -2.92 -1.23
C THR A 43 -4.89 -1.40 -1.09
N VAL A 44 -4.57 -0.64 -2.14
CA VAL A 44 -4.69 0.83 -2.12
C VAL A 44 -6.13 1.27 -1.90
N ALA A 45 -7.10 0.70 -2.62
CA ALA A 45 -8.51 1.03 -2.39
C ALA A 45 -8.97 0.72 -0.95
N LEU A 46 -8.45 -0.34 -0.34
CA LEU A 46 -8.72 -0.65 1.07
C LEU A 46 -7.99 0.30 2.03
N ALA A 47 -6.75 0.68 1.70
CA ALA A 47 -5.97 1.61 2.49
C ALA A 47 -6.61 3.01 2.54
N GLU A 48 -7.22 3.46 1.44
CA GLU A 48 -7.99 4.72 1.42
C GLU A 48 -9.11 4.73 2.46
N LEU A 49 -9.80 3.59 2.65
CA LEU A 49 -10.83 3.47 3.69
C LEU A 49 -10.23 3.63 5.09
N VAL A 50 -9.08 3.00 5.34
CA VAL A 50 -8.39 3.09 6.63
C VAL A 50 -7.85 4.51 6.88
N ILE A 51 -7.23 5.14 5.89
CA ILE A 51 -6.67 6.50 5.99
C ILE A 51 -7.79 7.54 6.18
N SER A 52 -8.96 7.33 5.59
CA SER A 52 -10.10 8.24 5.74
C SER A 52 -10.73 8.22 7.14
N PHE A 53 -10.38 7.24 7.97
CA PHE A 53 -10.85 7.19 9.35
C PHE A 53 -10.20 8.32 10.18
N PRO A 54 -10.99 9.14 10.87
CA PRO A 54 -10.44 10.22 11.70
C PRO A 54 -9.72 9.63 12.92
N LEU A 55 -8.40 9.73 12.93
CA LEU A 55 -7.56 9.32 14.05
C LEU A 55 -7.09 10.57 14.82
N ASP A 56 -7.30 10.59 16.13
CA ASP A 56 -6.77 11.62 17.02
C ASP A 56 -5.35 11.23 17.47
N ASP A 57 -4.52 12.21 17.84
CA ASP A 57 -3.16 12.00 18.34
C ASP A 57 -3.12 11.22 19.67
N HIS A 58 -4.27 11.14 20.35
CA HIS A 58 -4.46 10.38 21.58
C HIS A 58 -4.82 8.90 21.37
N GLU A 59 -5.07 8.47 20.13
CA GLU A 59 -5.38 7.08 19.82
C GLU A 59 -4.11 6.22 19.88
N GLU A 60 -4.14 5.18 20.72
CA GLU A 60 -3.03 4.24 20.85
C GLU A 60 -3.18 3.07 19.86
N PRO A 61 -2.08 2.49 19.36
CA PRO A 61 -2.14 1.24 18.59
C PRO A 61 -2.84 0.13 19.38
N ALA A 62 -3.49 -0.80 18.66
CA ALA A 62 -4.10 -1.98 19.26
C ALA A 62 -3.10 -2.74 20.16
N GLU A 63 -3.63 -3.48 21.17
CA GLU A 63 -2.84 -4.08 22.26
C GLU A 63 -1.51 -4.68 21.80
N VAL A 64 -0.43 -4.25 22.45
CA VAL A 64 0.92 -4.79 22.29
C VAL A 64 1.20 -5.87 23.34
N PHE A 65 2.05 -6.83 22.97
CA PHE A 65 2.47 -7.97 23.79
C PHE A 65 2.87 -7.56 25.22
N ARG A 66 2.33 -8.27 26.23
CA ARG A 66 2.70 -8.14 27.65
C ARG A 66 3.53 -9.37 28.05
N ALA A 67 4.72 -9.14 28.61
CA ALA A 67 5.66 -10.17 29.07
C ALA A 67 5.20 -10.88 30.34
#